data_AF-A0A6N8BAK6-F1
#
_entry.id   AF-A0A6N8BAK6-F1
#
_cell.length_a   1.000
_cell.length_b   1.000
_cell.length_c   1.000
_cell.angle_alpha   90.00
_cell.angle_beta   90.00
_cell.angle_gamma   90.00
#
_symmetry.space_group_name_H-M   'P 1'
#
loop_
_entity.id
_entity.type
_entity.pdbx_description
1 polymer ?
#
loop_
_entity_poly.entity_id
_entity_poly.type
_entity_poly.pdbx_seq_one_letter_code
_entity_poly.pdbx_strand_id
1 'polypeptide(L)'
;MQRPISILGIKMDLGNYNRGSDQGPNAVRQSGLIEKLLAPGFDVVDIGDLSMKTSEQLTCNDVITLEMDHLAIDFHSIAHNVARIVTMNHFPLILGGDHSISIGTIAGTSPYYPIFA
;
A
#
# COMPACT_ATOMS: atom_id res chain seq x y z
N MET A 1 -7.56 -18.96 -16.77
CA MET A 1 -6.21 -18.38 -16.58
C MET A 1 -6.17 -17.73 -15.22
N GLN A 2 -5.14 -17.98 -14.42
CA GLN A 2 -4.97 -17.28 -13.14
C GLN A 2 -4.55 -15.83 -13.43
N ARG A 3 -5.09 -14.86 -12.68
CA ARG A 3 -4.67 -13.45 -12.79
C ARG A 3 -3.26 -13.31 -12.22
N PRO A 4 -2.33 -12.60 -12.90
CA PRO A 4 -1.03 -12.29 -12.31
C PRO A 4 -1.18 -11.54 -11.00
N ILE A 5 -0.26 -11.74 -10.06
CA ILE A 5 -0.23 -11.06 -8.77
C ILE A 5 0.75 -9.90 -8.87
N SER A 6 0.29 -8.68 -8.63
CA SER A 6 1.19 -7.54 -8.47
C SER A 6 1.38 -7.22 -7.00
N ILE A 7 2.64 -7.25 -6.55
CA ILE A 7 3.03 -6.96 -5.18
C ILE A 7 3.43 -5.50 -5.09
N LEU A 8 2.76 -4.74 -4.22
CA LEU A 8 3.11 -3.36 -3.92
C LEU A 8 3.33 -3.19 -2.43
N GLY A 9 4.53 -2.73 -2.04
CA GLY A 9 4.78 -2.34 -0.66
C GLY A 9 4.40 -0.89 -0.40
N ILE A 10 3.89 -0.62 0.80
CA ILE A 10 3.59 0.72 1.28
C ILE A 10 4.32 0.91 2.60
N LYS A 11 5.36 1.74 2.57
CA LYS A 11 6.17 2.10 3.73
C LYS A 11 5.50 3.27 4.44
N MET A 12 4.58 2.94 5.34
CA MET A 12 3.88 3.90 6.18
C MET A 12 4.01 3.50 7.65
N ASP A 13 4.32 4.50 8.48
CA ASP A 13 4.61 4.36 9.91
C ASP A 13 3.97 5.51 10.69
N LEU A 14 2.67 5.71 10.45
CA LEU A 14 1.88 6.82 10.99
C LEU A 14 0.81 6.38 12.00
N GLY A 15 0.42 5.09 11.96
CA GLY A 15 -0.73 4.58 12.71
C GLY A 15 -0.46 4.19 14.18
N ASN A 16 0.78 4.23 14.68
CA ASN A 16 1.09 3.82 16.06
C ASN A 16 2.25 4.63 16.67
N TYR A 17 2.28 4.72 18.01
CA TYR A 17 3.39 5.35 18.76
C TYR A 17 4.72 4.61 18.55
N ASN A 18 4.66 3.30 18.28
CA ASN A 18 5.81 2.47 17.99
C ASN A 18 6.17 2.57 16.50
N ARG A 19 7.29 3.25 16.21
CA ARG A 19 7.88 3.30 14.87
C ARG A 19 8.45 1.96 14.43
N GLY A 20 8.58 1.78 13.13
CA GLY A 20 9.19 0.61 12.47
C GLY A 20 8.24 -0.25 11.66
N SER A 21 6.96 0.14 11.57
CA SER A 21 6.00 -0.58 10.73
C SER A 21 6.31 -0.43 9.24
N ASP A 22 6.98 0.65 8.82
CA ASP A 22 7.54 0.84 7.47
C ASP A 22 8.47 -0.28 7.00
N GLN A 23 9.05 -1.08 7.92
CA GLN A 23 9.90 -2.24 7.58
C GLN A 23 9.09 -3.50 7.23
N GLY A 24 7.78 -3.51 7.49
CA GLY A 24 6.87 -4.62 7.20
C GLY A 24 6.98 -5.16 5.77
N PRO A 25 6.90 -4.31 4.72
CA PRO A 25 7.02 -4.75 3.34
C PRO A 25 8.32 -5.50 3.05
N ASN A 26 9.46 -5.00 3.57
CA ASN A 26 10.76 -5.63 3.40
C ASN A 26 10.85 -6.96 4.17
N ALA A 27 10.37 -6.98 5.41
CA ALA A 27 10.38 -8.17 6.25
C ALA A 27 9.57 -9.32 5.62
N VAL A 28 8.38 -8.99 5.08
CA VAL A 28 7.54 -9.98 4.39
C VAL A 28 8.23 -10.50 3.13
N ARG A 29 8.87 -9.64 2.33
CA ARG A 29 9.65 -10.09 1.16
C ARG A 29 10.78 -11.04 1.55
N GLN A 30 11.57 -10.67 2.55
CA GLN A 30 12.70 -11.48 3.04
C GLN A 30 12.26 -12.83 3.64
N SER A 31 10.99 -12.98 4.03
CA SER A 31 10.42 -14.25 4.49
C SER A 31 10.16 -15.29 3.38
N GLY A 32 10.51 -14.94 2.14
CA GLY A 32 10.37 -15.79 0.96
C GLY A 32 8.99 -15.73 0.32
N LEU A 33 8.30 -14.57 0.38
CA LEU A 33 6.94 -14.42 -0.15
C LEU A 33 6.88 -14.71 -1.66
N ILE A 34 7.82 -14.16 -2.43
CA ILE A 34 7.82 -14.26 -3.89
C ILE A 34 8.02 -15.72 -4.30
N GLU A 35 8.99 -16.41 -3.69
CA GLU A 35 9.30 -17.81 -3.94
C GLU A 35 8.08 -18.70 -3.62
N LYS A 36 7.37 -18.42 -2.53
CA LYS A 36 6.14 -19.14 -2.14
C LYS A 36 4.98 -18.93 -3.11
N LEU A 37 4.89 -17.76 -3.76
CA LEU A 37 3.87 -17.49 -4.77
C LEU A 37 4.25 -18.09 -6.13
N LEU A 38 5.53 -18.09 -6.50
CA LEU A 38 6.01 -18.71 -7.73
C LEU A 38 5.91 -20.24 -7.69
N ALA A 39 6.14 -20.88 -6.53
CA ALA A 39 6.12 -22.33 -6.37
C ALA A 39 4.84 -23.05 -6.89
N PRO A 40 3.61 -22.58 -6.61
CA PRO A 40 2.38 -23.16 -7.17
C PRO A 40 2.08 -22.71 -8.62
N GLY A 41 2.91 -21.86 -9.23
CA GLY A 41 2.77 -21.44 -10.62
C GLY A 41 2.03 -20.11 -10.85
N PHE A 42 1.91 -19.25 -9.84
CA PHE A 42 1.39 -17.89 -10.07
C PHE A 42 2.40 -17.06 -10.86
N ASP A 43 1.91 -16.20 -11.75
CA ASP A 43 2.69 -15.11 -12.32
C ASP A 43 2.76 -13.96 -11.31
N VAL A 44 3.96 -13.50 -10.96
CA VAL A 44 4.19 -12.54 -9.87
C VAL A 44 5.05 -11.40 -10.38
N VAL A 45 4.56 -10.17 -10.19
CA VAL A 45 5.27 -8.93 -10.53
C VAL A 45 5.40 -8.09 -9.26
N ASP A 46 6.61 -7.99 -8.72
CA ASP A 46 6.91 -7.04 -7.64
C ASP A 46 7.15 -5.65 -8.26
N ILE A 47 6.28 -4.69 -7.94
CA ILE A 47 6.36 -3.33 -8.47
C ILE A 47 7.07 -2.36 -7.50
N GLY A 48 7.68 -2.89 -6.43
CA GLY A 48 8.46 -2.13 -5.47
C GLY A 48 7.61 -1.52 -4.37
N ASP A 49 8.04 -0.34 -3.88
CA ASP A 49 7.46 0.31 -2.72
C ASP A 49 7.03 1.75 -3.00
N LEU A 50 5.92 2.17 -2.39
CA LEU A 50 5.61 3.57 -2.15
C LEU A 50 6.16 3.96 -0.79
N SER A 51 7.05 4.96 -0.78
CA SER A 51 7.49 5.62 0.44
C SER A 51 6.64 6.85 0.68
N MET A 52 5.94 6.89 1.81
CA MET A 52 5.14 8.03 2.22
C MET A 52 6.04 9.11 2.82
N LYS A 53 5.72 10.38 2.55
CA LYS A 53 6.45 11.49 3.14
C LYS A 53 5.88 11.76 4.52
N THR A 54 6.54 11.25 5.55
CA THR A 54 6.34 11.75 6.90
C THR A 54 6.78 13.22 6.92
N SER A 55 5.89 14.14 7.32
CA SER A 55 6.29 15.52 7.55
C SER A 55 7.21 15.57 8.78
N GLU A 56 8.51 15.42 8.56
CA GLU A 56 9.49 15.81 9.56
C GLU A 56 9.47 17.34 9.62
N GLN A 57 9.02 17.88 10.76
CA GLN A 57 9.02 19.30 11.15
C GLN A 57 7.80 20.13 10.72
N LEU A 58 6.74 20.11 11.53
CA LEU A 58 5.81 21.23 11.62
C LEU A 58 5.64 21.64 13.08
N THR A 59 6.08 22.85 13.43
CA THR A 59 5.99 23.43 14.77
C THR A 59 4.63 24.09 14.99
N CYS A 60 3.91 23.61 16.01
CA CYS A 60 2.75 24.16 16.73
C CYS A 60 1.75 25.10 16.00
N ASN A 61 0.51 24.60 15.93
CA ASN A 61 -0.80 25.27 15.79
C ASN A 61 -1.50 25.26 14.42
N ASP A 62 -0.81 25.26 13.28
CA ASP A 62 -1.43 25.07 11.94
C ASP A 62 -1.27 23.62 11.39
N VAL A 63 -0.74 22.73 12.23
CA VAL A 63 -0.16 21.43 11.87
C VAL A 63 -1.21 20.38 11.51
N ILE A 64 -2.36 20.35 12.20
CA ILE A 64 -3.37 19.28 12.05
C ILE A 64 -3.97 19.29 10.63
N THR A 65 -4.27 20.48 10.08
CA THR A 65 -4.84 20.62 8.73
C THR A 65 -3.82 20.27 7.64
N LEU A 66 -2.56 20.71 7.78
CA LEU A 66 -1.50 20.41 6.82
C LEU A 66 -1.12 18.93 6.81
N GLU A 67 -1.08 18.28 7.98
CA GLU A 67 -0.83 16.83 8.09
C GLU A 67 -1.95 15.99 7.44
N MET A 68 -3.21 16.43 7.58
CA MET A 68 -4.34 15.76 6.94
C MET A 68 -4.30 15.87 5.41
N ASP A 69 -3.88 17.02 4.86
CA ASP A 69 -3.75 17.19 3.41
C ASP A 69 -2.64 16.30 2.84
N HIS A 70 -1.49 16.20 3.53
CA HIS A 70 -0.42 15.28 3.14
C HIS A 70 -0.86 13.82 3.20
N LEU A 71 -1.57 13.43 4.26
CA LEU A 71 -2.09 12.09 4.40
C LEU A 71 -3.14 11.76 3.32
N ALA A 72 -3.98 12.73 2.94
CA ALA A 72 -4.93 12.58 1.85
C ALA A 72 -4.23 12.36 0.50
N ILE A 73 -3.14 13.09 0.22
CA ILE A 73 -2.30 12.89 -0.97
C ILE A 73 -1.71 11.48 -1.00
N ASP A 74 -1.20 11.01 0.14
CA ASP A 74 -0.63 9.68 0.30
C ASP A 74 -1.68 8.59 0.05
N PHE A 75 -2.86 8.68 0.67
CA PHE A 75 -3.95 7.74 0.39
C PHE A 75 -4.44 7.78 -1.06
N HIS A 76 -4.46 8.96 -1.69
CA HIS A 76 -4.78 9.08 -3.11
C HIS A 76 -3.72 8.40 -3.98
N SER A 77 -2.44 8.52 -3.63
CA SER A 77 -1.34 7.83 -4.31
C SER A 77 -1.46 6.30 -4.20
N ILE A 78 -1.82 5.79 -3.03
CA ILE A 78 -2.11 4.35 -2.86
C ILE A 78 -3.28 3.95 -3.75
N ALA A 79 -4.41 4.65 -3.66
CA ALA A 79 -5.60 4.34 -4.42
C ALA A 79 -5.34 4.32 -5.93
N HIS A 80 -4.58 5.31 -6.42
CA HIS A 80 -4.18 5.37 -7.82
C HIS A 80 -3.31 4.18 -8.25
N ASN A 81 -2.31 3.79 -7.46
CA ASN A 81 -1.46 2.64 -7.79
C ASN A 81 -2.22 1.31 -7.71
N VAL A 82 -3.12 1.15 -6.73
CA VAL A 82 -3.99 -0.03 -6.62
C VAL A 82 -4.96 -0.11 -7.79
N ALA A 83 -5.60 1.01 -8.16
CA ALA A 83 -6.46 1.07 -9.33
C ALA A 83 -5.71 0.66 -10.60
N ARG A 84 -4.47 1.12 -10.79
CA ARG A 84 -3.63 0.69 -11.92
C ARG A 84 -3.44 -0.81 -11.97
N ILE A 85 -3.09 -1.45 -10.84
CA ILE A 85 -2.96 -2.91 -10.76
C ILE A 85 -4.26 -3.61 -11.16
N VAL A 86 -5.40 -3.16 -10.61
CA VAL A 86 -6.70 -3.77 -10.89
C VAL A 86 -7.09 -3.59 -12.36
N THR A 87 -6.85 -2.42 -12.96
CA THR A 87 -7.12 -2.16 -14.38
C THR A 87 -6.24 -2.97 -15.34
N MET A 88 -5.06 -3.41 -14.89
CA MET A 88 -4.21 -4.36 -15.62
C MET A 88 -4.72 -5.81 -15.52
N ASN A 89 -5.87 -6.05 -14.88
CA ASN A 89 -6.43 -7.37 -14.59
C ASN A 89 -5.50 -8.24 -13.72
N HIS A 90 -4.67 -7.60 -12.90
CA HIS A 90 -3.83 -8.26 -11.92
C HIS A 90 -4.53 -8.30 -10.56
N PHE A 91 -4.16 -9.27 -9.71
CA PHE A 91 -4.54 -9.30 -8.32
C PHE A 91 -3.60 -8.40 -7.50
N PRO A 92 -4.11 -7.34 -6.83
CA PRO A 92 -3.28 -6.47 -5.99
C PRO A 92 -2.96 -7.14 -4.65
N LEU A 93 -1.69 -7.48 -4.43
CA LEU A 93 -1.17 -7.93 -3.13
C LEU A 93 -0.41 -6.77 -2.47
N ILE A 94 -1.06 -6.12 -1.50
CA ILE A 94 -0.50 -4.92 -0.85
C ILE A 94 0.18 -5.31 0.45
N LEU A 95 1.45 -4.96 0.59
CA LEU A 95 2.23 -5.15 1.80
C LEU A 95 2.29 -3.82 2.55
N GLY A 96 1.68 -3.75 3.72
CA GLY A 96 1.67 -2.54 4.55
C GLY A 96 2.70 -2.55 5.66
N GLY A 97 2.82 -1.38 6.28
CA GLY A 97 3.34 -1.24 7.64
C GLY A 97 2.20 -1.18 8.64
N ASP A 98 1.58 -0.01 8.79
CA ASP A 98 0.37 0.15 9.59
C ASP A 98 -0.92 -0.20 8.82
N HIS A 99 -2.04 -0.33 9.55
CA HIS A 99 -3.34 -0.69 8.96
C HIS A 99 -4.01 0.43 8.17
N SER A 100 -3.59 1.70 8.32
CA SER A 100 -4.23 2.85 7.65
C SER A 100 -4.11 2.80 6.13
N ILE A 101 -3.13 2.06 5.59
CA ILE A 101 -2.98 1.83 4.15
C ILE A 101 -4.24 1.21 3.50
N SER A 102 -5.09 0.58 4.33
CA SER A 102 -6.35 -0.02 3.90
C SER A 102 -7.30 1.02 3.28
N ILE A 103 -7.24 2.29 3.72
CA ILE A 103 -8.07 3.38 3.19
C ILE A 103 -7.81 3.54 1.69
N GLY A 104 -6.55 3.76 1.30
CA GLY A 104 -6.17 3.88 -0.10
C GLY A 104 -6.38 2.58 -0.88
N THR A 105 -6.13 1.43 -0.24
CA THR A 105 -6.30 0.11 -0.88
C THR A 105 -7.75 -0.16 -1.26
N ILE A 106 -8.69 0.08 -0.34
CA ILE A 106 -10.12 -0.08 -0.58
C ILE A 106 -10.58 0.97 -1.60
N ALA A 107 -10.18 2.23 -1.46
CA ALA A 107 -10.55 3.29 -2.39
C ALA A 107 -10.10 3.01 -3.85
N GLY A 108 -8.94 2.39 -4.03
CA GLY A 108 -8.45 1.99 -5.35
C GLY A 108 -9.13 0.72 -5.90
N THR A 109 -9.67 -0.13 -5.04
CA THR A 109 -10.26 -1.42 -5.43
C THR A 109 -11.76 -1.34 -5.62
N SER A 110 -12.49 -0.65 -4.73
CA SER A 110 -13.96 -0.64 -4.70
C SER A 110 -14.65 -0.24 -6.02
N PRO A 111 -14.12 0.70 -6.84
CA PRO A 111 -14.79 1.08 -8.09
C PRO A 111 -14.87 -0.05 -9.13
N TYR A 112 -14.05 -1.10 -8.97
CA TYR A 112 -13.93 -2.20 -9.92
C TYR A 112 -14.64 -3.48 -9.46
N TYR A 113 -15.20 -3.49 -8.25
CA TYR A 113 -15.84 -4.67 -7.66
C TYR A 113 -17.22 -4.30 -7.10
N PRO A 114 -18.32 -4.78 -7.70
CA PRO A 114 -19.69 -4.34 -7.39
C PRO A 114 -20.18 -4.72 -5.98
N ILE A 115 -19.45 -5.55 -5.24
CA ILE A 115 -19.75 -5.88 -3.83
C ILE A 115 -19.40 -4.74 -2.85
N PHE A 116 -18.56 -3.80 -3.27
CA PHE A 116 -18.08 -2.70 -2.42
C PHE A 116 -18.73 -1.34 -2.74
N ALA A 117 -19.74 -1.32 -3.61
CA ALA A 117 -20.50 -0.12 -3.99
C ALA A 117 -21.81 -0.01 -3.20
#